data_AF-A0A5N4EK08-F1
#
_entry.id   AF-A0A5N4EK08-F1
#
_cell.length_a   1.000
_cell.length_b   1.000
_cell.length_c   1.000
_cell.angle_alpha   90.00
_cell.angle_beta   90.00
_cell.angle_gamma   90.00
#
_symmetry.space_group_name_H-M   'P 1'
#
loop_
_entity.id
_entity.type
_entity.pdbx_description
1 polymer ?
#
loop_
_entity_poly.entity_id
_entity_poly.type
_entity_poly.pdbx_seq_one_letter_code
_entity_poly.pdbx_strand_id
1 'polypeptide(L)'
;MYQVTDSFSYFRNLTFGWDGPSWRLLTALKLLCLEAEEFTCWKKVLLGEIISDTNEKTSLDIAQKICHYFIEETNAVLQKVSHMKDEESALINQLTLVETLWTEELKILQASAEILTSLQTAFT
;
A
#
# COMPACT_ATOMS: atom_id res chain seq x y z
N MET A 1 6.26 27.51 18.06
CA MET A 1 5.19 26.66 17.51
C MET A 1 5.63 26.27 16.11
N TYR A 2 6.24 25.09 15.96
CA TYR A 2 6.76 24.64 14.66
C TYR A 2 5.58 24.15 13.82
N GLN A 3 5.35 24.80 12.68
CA GLN A 3 4.49 24.28 11.62
C GLN A 3 5.18 23.03 11.05
N VAL A 4 4.77 21.86 11.54
CA VAL A 4 5.09 20.59 10.88
C VAL A 4 4.25 20.53 9.61
N THR A 5 4.85 21.02 8.52
CA THR A 5 4.59 20.68 7.10
C THR A 5 3.27 19.97 6.82
N ASP A 6 2.29 20.71 6.30
CA ASP A 6 0.98 20.23 5.83
C ASP A 6 1.05 19.09 4.79
N SER A 7 2.21 18.82 4.19
CA SER A 7 2.41 17.73 3.23
C SER A 7 2.32 16.33 3.83
N PHE A 8 2.72 16.13 5.10
CA PHE A 8 2.64 14.82 5.76
C PHE A 8 1.21 14.42 6.15
N SER A 9 0.27 15.37 6.19
CA SER A 9 -1.15 15.14 6.50
C SER A 9 -1.89 14.51 5.32
N TYR A 10 -1.59 14.97 4.09
CA TYR A 10 -2.28 14.52 2.87
C TYR A 10 -2.00 13.05 2.53
N PHE A 11 -0.75 12.60 2.67
CA PHE A 11 -0.35 11.21 2.40
C PHE A 11 -0.58 10.24 3.56
N ARG A 12 -0.95 10.75 4.75
CA ARG A 12 -1.05 9.96 6.00
C ARG A 12 -2.05 8.81 5.98
N ASN A 13 -2.75 8.63 4.87
CA ASN A 13 -3.83 7.68 4.74
C ASN A 13 -3.81 6.94 3.39
N LEU A 14 -2.73 7.01 2.61
CA LEU A 14 -2.53 6.13 1.44
C LEU A 14 -1.72 4.91 1.89
N THR A 15 -2.38 3.93 2.48
CA THR A 15 -1.71 2.85 3.22
C THR A 15 -2.29 1.49 2.85
N PHE A 16 -1.52 0.45 3.10
CA PHE A 16 -2.01 -0.92 3.21
C PHE A 16 -2.18 -1.27 4.69
N GLY A 17 -3.25 -1.98 5.02
CA GLY A 17 -3.56 -2.44 6.36
C GLY A 17 -4.02 -3.88 6.35
N TRP A 18 -4.32 -4.41 7.54
CA TRP A 18 -4.85 -5.77 7.70
C TRP A 18 -6.15 -6.01 6.92
N ASP A 19 -6.97 -4.98 6.76
CA ASP A 19 -8.22 -5.02 5.99
C ASP A 19 -8.04 -4.62 4.52
N GLY A 20 -6.79 -4.58 4.05
CA GLY A 20 -6.46 -4.23 2.67
C GLY A 20 -6.01 -2.77 2.48
N PRO A 21 -6.01 -2.30 1.23
CA PRO A 21 -5.67 -0.91 0.91
C PRO A 21 -6.70 0.04 1.51
N SER A 22 -6.25 1.19 2.00
CA SER A 22 -7.16 2.21 2.49
C SER A 22 -8.10 2.71 1.38
N TRP A 23 -9.30 3.16 1.77
CA TRP A 23 -10.24 3.74 0.81
C TRP A 23 -9.64 4.94 0.05
N ARG A 24 -8.79 5.75 0.72
CA ARG A 24 -8.14 6.90 0.08
C ARG A 24 -7.12 6.49 -0.97
N LEU A 25 -6.37 5.40 -0.74
CA LEU A 25 -5.46 4.84 -1.74
C LEU A 25 -6.25 4.40 -2.98
N LEU A 26 -7.33 3.64 -2.79
CA LEU A 26 -8.17 3.20 -3.90
C LEU A 26 -8.83 4.37 -4.64
N THR A 27 -9.40 5.34 -3.93
CA THR A 27 -9.98 6.55 -4.55
C THR A 27 -8.93 7.34 -5.34
N ALA A 28 -7.71 7.50 -4.81
CA ALA A 28 -6.63 8.19 -5.51
C ALA A 28 -6.24 7.44 -6.79
N LEU A 29 -6.10 6.13 -6.74
CA LEU A 29 -5.78 5.32 -7.92
C LEU A 29 -6.90 5.36 -8.96
N LYS A 30 -8.17 5.26 -8.55
CA LYS A 30 -9.31 5.41 -9.46
C LYS A 30 -9.29 6.75 -10.19
N LEU A 31 -9.06 7.85 -9.47
CA LEU A 31 -8.92 9.19 -10.07
C LEU A 31 -7.76 9.27 -11.06
N LEU A 32 -6.61 8.67 -10.73
CA LEU A 32 -5.43 8.64 -11.61
C LEU A 32 -5.63 7.76 -12.85
N CYS A 33 -6.55 6.78 -12.78
CA CYS A 33 -6.87 5.87 -13.87
C CYS A 33 -8.08 6.31 -14.70
N LEU A 34 -8.64 7.50 -14.48
CA LEU A 34 -9.77 8.00 -15.28
C LEU A 34 -9.31 8.27 -16.72
N GLU A 35 -10.08 7.77 -17.68
CA GLU A 35 -9.91 8.14 -19.09
C GLU A 35 -10.43 9.56 -19.35
N ALA A 36 -10.05 10.16 -20.49
CA ALA A 36 -10.36 11.56 -20.79
C ALA A 36 -11.88 11.82 -20.85
N GLU A 37 -12.63 10.87 -21.39
CA GLU A 37 -14.09 10.82 -21.44
C GLU A 37 -14.73 10.70 -20.05
N GLU A 38 -14.06 10.04 -19.11
CA GLU A 38 -14.55 9.79 -17.76
C GLU A 38 -14.24 10.94 -16.80
N PHE A 39 -13.37 11.88 -17.18
CA PHE A 39 -12.86 12.91 -16.27
C PHE A 39 -13.99 13.77 -15.68
N THR A 40 -15.10 13.98 -16.41
CA THR A 40 -16.27 14.72 -15.90
C THR A 40 -16.94 14.02 -14.69
N CYS A 41 -16.71 12.73 -14.50
CA CYS A 41 -17.23 11.91 -13.41
C CYS A 41 -16.35 11.90 -12.15
N TRP A 42 -15.24 12.64 -12.08
CA TRP A 42 -14.30 12.61 -10.94
C TRP A 42 -14.96 12.79 -9.56
N LYS A 43 -16.03 13.59 -9.46
CA LYS A 43 -16.78 13.77 -8.20
C LYS A 43 -17.49 12.51 -7.75
N LYS A 44 -17.97 11.69 -8.69
CA LYS A 44 -18.61 10.41 -8.42
C LYS A 44 -17.60 9.42 -7.82
N VAL A 45 -16.36 9.44 -8.28
CA VAL A 45 -15.26 8.65 -7.69
C VAL A 45 -15.04 9.01 -6.21
N LEU A 46 -15.08 10.30 -5.86
CA LEU A 46 -14.96 10.76 -4.47
C LEU A 46 -16.14 10.33 -3.59
N LEU A 47 -17.30 10.06 -4.19
CA LEU A 47 -18.49 9.52 -3.51
C LEU A 47 -18.46 7.98 -3.44
N GLY A 48 -17.43 7.34 -3.99
CA GLY A 48 -17.29 5.88 -4.00
C GLY A 48 -18.07 5.18 -5.12
N GLU A 49 -18.58 5.90 -6.12
CA GLU A 49 -19.26 5.30 -7.26
C GLU A 49 -18.28 4.58 -8.20
N ILE A 50 -18.75 3.51 -8.82
CA ILE A 50 -18.07 2.80 -9.91
C ILE A 50 -18.31 3.57 -11.20
N ILE A 51 -17.24 3.95 -11.90
CA ILE A 51 -17.32 4.70 -13.16
C ILE A 51 -17.33 3.77 -14.36
N SER A 52 -16.40 2.82 -14.40
CA SER A 52 -16.33 1.76 -15.40
C SER A 52 -15.55 0.56 -14.86
N ASP A 53 -15.83 -0.63 -15.39
CA ASP A 53 -15.09 -1.85 -15.04
C ASP A 53 -13.60 -1.71 -15.39
N THR A 54 -13.27 -1.00 -16.47
CA THR A 54 -11.88 -0.72 -16.89
C THR A 54 -11.14 0.11 -15.85
N ASN A 55 -11.76 1.18 -15.34
CA ASN A 55 -11.17 2.04 -14.30
C ASN A 55 -10.98 1.26 -12.99
N GLU A 56 -11.99 0.50 -12.55
CA GLU A 56 -11.91 -0.35 -11.36
C GLU A 56 -10.77 -1.37 -11.48
N LYS A 57 -10.74 -2.12 -12.59
CA LYS A 57 -9.72 -3.14 -12.84
C LYS A 57 -8.31 -2.55 -12.89
N THR A 58 -8.12 -1.45 -13.63
CA THR A 58 -6.80 -0.81 -13.77
C THR A 58 -6.31 -0.25 -12.45
N SER A 59 -7.19 0.39 -11.66
CA SER A 59 -6.82 0.91 -10.34
C SER A 59 -6.44 -0.19 -9.36
N LEU A 60 -7.15 -1.33 -9.37
CA LEU A 60 -6.83 -2.50 -8.56
C LEU A 60 -5.53 -3.18 -9.00
N ASP A 61 -5.27 -3.30 -10.30
CA ASP A 61 -4.00 -3.82 -10.83
C ASP A 61 -2.79 -2.98 -10.38
N ILE A 62 -2.93 -1.65 -10.41
CA ILE A 62 -1.87 -0.75 -9.92
C ILE A 62 -1.71 -0.89 -8.40
N ALA A 63 -2.80 -0.97 -7.63
CA ALA A 63 -2.73 -1.21 -6.19
C ALA A 63 -1.98 -2.52 -5.88
N GLN A 64 -2.25 -3.58 -6.64
CA GLN A 64 -1.60 -4.88 -6.53
C GLN A 64 -0.10 -4.77 -6.82
N LYS A 65 0.30 -4.06 -7.89
CA LYS A 65 1.71 -3.85 -8.22
C LYS A 65 2.45 -3.07 -7.14
N ILE A 66 1.85 -2.01 -6.59
CA ILE A 66 2.44 -1.23 -5.49
C ILE A 66 2.59 -2.10 -4.24
N CYS A 67 1.58 -2.90 -3.89
CA CYS A 67 1.62 -3.79 -2.75
C CYS A 67 2.75 -4.83 -2.87
N HIS A 68 2.87 -5.48 -4.03
CA HIS A 68 3.96 -6.42 -4.30
C HIS A 68 5.34 -5.77 -4.24
N TYR A 69 5.49 -4.57 -4.79
CA TYR A 69 6.75 -3.81 -4.69
C TYR A 69 7.16 -3.60 -3.23
N PHE A 70 6.23 -3.19 -2.36
CA PHE A 70 6.54 -3.04 -0.93
C PHE A 70 6.83 -4.38 -0.23
N ILE A 71 6.20 -5.48 -0.64
CA ILE A 71 6.55 -6.82 -0.15
C ILE A 71 8.00 -7.17 -0.49
N GLU A 72 8.41 -6.93 -1.74
CA GLU A 72 9.78 -7.19 -2.19
C GLU A 72 10.80 -6.32 -1.44
N GLU A 73 10.54 -5.01 -1.29
CA GLU A 73 11.39 -4.11 -0.52
C GLU A 73 11.49 -4.53 0.95
N THR A 74 10.37 -4.90 1.57
CA THR A 74 10.34 -5.35 2.96
C THR A 74 11.16 -6.63 3.16
N ASN A 75 11.05 -7.59 2.23
CA ASN A 75 11.86 -8.80 2.26
C ASN A 75 13.36 -8.49 2.11
N ALA A 76 13.74 -7.56 1.22
CA ALA A 76 15.14 -7.15 1.06
C ALA A 76 15.69 -6.49 2.34
N VAL A 77 14.88 -5.67 3.02
CA VAL A 77 15.26 -5.08 4.32
C VAL A 77 15.40 -6.15 5.40
N LEU A 78 14.49 -7.12 5.48
CA LEU A 78 14.58 -8.24 6.43
C LEU A 78 15.87 -9.04 6.24
N GLN A 79 16.23 -9.36 4.98
CA GLN A 79 17.50 -10.04 4.68
C GLN A 79 18.72 -9.23 5.16
N LYS A 80 18.70 -7.91 4.94
CA LYS A 80 19.76 -7.02 5.41
C LYS A 80 19.85 -6.98 6.94
N VAL A 81 18.72 -6.87 7.64
CA VAL A 81 18.68 -6.85 9.11
C VAL A 81 19.16 -8.18 9.68
N SER A 82 18.75 -9.30 9.09
CA SER A 82 19.22 -10.64 9.47
C SER A 82 20.73 -10.76 9.35
N HIS A 83 21.31 -10.32 8.23
CA HIS A 83 22.77 -10.31 8.06
C HIS A 83 23.48 -9.42 9.08
N MET A 84 22.96 -8.22 9.37
CA MET A 84 23.54 -7.33 10.38
C MET A 84 23.52 -7.92 11.79
N LYS A 85 22.54 -8.78 12.11
CA LYS A 85 22.50 -9.48 13.42
C LYS A 85 23.65 -10.45 13.61
N ASP A 86 24.11 -11.07 12.52
CA ASP A 86 25.24 -12.00 12.55
C ASP A 86 26.57 -11.27 12.74
N GLU A 87 26.68 -10.04 12.23
CA GLU A 87 27.90 -9.24 12.30
C GLU A 87 28.01 -8.42 13.61
N GLU A 88 26.90 -7.85 14.08
CA GLU A 88 26.89 -6.86 15.17
C GLU A 88 26.23 -7.38 16.45
N SER A 89 26.91 -8.31 17.11
CA SER A 89 26.42 -8.96 18.36
C SER A 89 26.04 -7.98 19.48
N ALA A 90 26.65 -6.79 19.53
CA ALA A 90 26.36 -5.75 20.53
C ALA A 90 24.96 -5.12 20.36
N LEU A 91 24.38 -5.19 19.16
CA LEU A 91 23.07 -4.60 18.82
C LEU A 91 21.96 -5.64 18.63
N ILE A 92 22.20 -6.88 19.03
CA ILE A 92 21.30 -8.01 18.73
C ILE A 92 19.86 -7.78 19.21
N ASN A 93 19.67 -7.15 20.36
CA ASN A 93 18.34 -6.86 20.91
C ASN A 93 17.61 -5.80 20.08
N GLN A 94 18.30 -4.73 19.68
CA GLN A 94 17.76 -3.66 18.85
C GLN A 94 17.43 -4.16 17.45
N LEU A 95 18.32 -4.95 16.84
CA LEU A 95 18.11 -5.53 15.52
C LEU A 95 16.99 -6.57 15.52
N THR A 96 16.84 -7.35 16.59
CA THR A 96 15.70 -8.28 16.75
C THR A 96 14.37 -7.53 16.82
N LEU A 97 14.32 -6.40 17.52
CA LEU A 97 13.12 -5.56 17.54
C LEU A 97 12.79 -5.03 16.14
N VAL A 98 13.78 -4.50 15.42
CA VAL A 98 13.62 -3.98 14.05
C VAL A 98 13.14 -5.09 13.10
N GLU A 99 13.74 -6.27 13.15
CA GLU A 99 13.32 -7.44 12.37
C GLU A 99 11.86 -7.83 12.69
N THR A 100 11.47 -7.81 13.96
CA THR A 100 10.09 -8.09 14.37
C THR A 100 9.13 -7.08 13.78
N LEU A 101 9.45 -5.78 13.82
CA LEU A 101 8.61 -4.73 13.25
C LEU A 101 8.44 -4.89 11.72
N TRP A 102 9.53 -5.16 11.00
CA TRP A 102 9.46 -5.41 9.56
C TRP A 102 8.70 -6.70 9.22
N THR A 103 8.76 -7.70 10.10
CA THR A 103 7.98 -8.93 9.94
C THR A 103 6.48 -8.65 10.10
N GLU A 104 6.09 -7.78 11.04
CA GLU A 104 4.69 -7.35 11.17
C GLU A 104 4.23 -6.52 9.95
N GLU A 105 5.06 -5.61 9.45
CA GLU A 105 4.80 -4.87 8.19
C GLU A 105 4.59 -5.84 7.01
N LEU A 106 5.45 -6.85 6.87
CA LEU A 106 5.34 -7.85 5.80
C LEU A 106 4.01 -8.60 5.86
N LYS A 107 3.56 -9.01 7.05
CA LYS A 107 2.27 -9.69 7.22
C LYS A 107 1.10 -8.80 6.83
N ILE A 108 1.14 -7.51 7.17
CA ILE A 108 0.12 -6.52 6.76
C ILE A 108 0.05 -6.44 5.24
N LEU A 109 1.20 -6.31 4.57
CA LEU A 109 1.26 -6.22 3.12
C LEU A 109 0.76 -7.51 2.45
N GLN A 110 1.13 -8.68 2.97
CA GLN A 110 0.66 -9.97 2.46
C GLN A 110 -0.86 -10.12 2.59
N ALA A 111 -1.43 -9.82 3.77
CA ALA A 111 -2.87 -9.82 3.98
C ALA A 111 -3.58 -8.87 3.00
N SER A 112 -3.01 -7.68 2.77
CA SER A 112 -3.56 -6.73 1.81
C SER A 112 -3.49 -7.22 0.36
N ALA A 113 -2.43 -7.93 -0.04
CA ALA A 113 -2.30 -8.51 -1.38
C ALA A 113 -3.31 -9.64 -1.63
N GLU A 114 -3.63 -10.43 -0.60
CA GLU A 114 -4.68 -11.46 -0.66
C GLU A 114 -6.05 -10.83 -0.89
N ILE A 115 -6.37 -9.75 -0.15
CA ILE A 115 -7.63 -9.01 -0.30
C ILE A 115 -7.73 -8.42 -1.70
N LEU A 116 -6.67 -7.77 -2.20
CA LEU A 116 -6.65 -7.22 -3.56
C LEU A 116 -6.87 -8.31 -4.62
N THR A 117 -6.27 -9.49 -4.45
CA THR A 117 -6.49 -10.64 -5.35
C THR A 117 -7.97 -11.03 -5.36
N SER A 118 -8.62 -11.11 -4.20
CA SER A 118 -10.05 -11.42 -4.12
C SER A 118 -10.91 -10.35 -4.79
N LEU A 119 -10.58 -9.06 -4.64
CA LEU A 119 -11.31 -7.96 -5.29
C LEU A 119 -11.18 -8.02 -6.82
N GLN A 120 -10.01 -8.37 -7.35
CA GLN A 120 -9.79 -8.49 -8.79
C GLN A 120 -10.62 -9.63 -9.41
N THR A 121 -10.88 -10.71 -8.68
CA THR A 121 -11.74 -11.81 -9.18
C THR A 121 -13.18 -11.37 -9.42
N ALA A 122 -13.65 -10.28 -8.81
CA ALA A 122 -14.98 -9.73 -9.07
C ALA A 122 -15.09 -9.02 -10.42
N PHE A 123 -13.96 -8.69 -11.06
CA PHE A 123 -13.87 -7.99 -12.35
C PHE A 123 -13.20 -8.83 -13.45
N THR A 124 -13.19 -10.17 -13.27
CA THR A 124 -12.65 -11.16 -14.22
C THR A 124 -13.79 -11.96 -14.82
#